data_AF-A0A066XFI7-F1
#
_entry.id   AF-A0A066XFI7-F1
#
_cell.length_a   1.000
_cell.length_b   1.000
_cell.length_c   1.000
_cell.angle_alpha   90.00
_cell.angle_beta   90.00
_cell.angle_gamma   90.00
#
_symmetry.space_group_name_H-M   'P 1'
#
loop_
_entity.id
_entity.type
_entity.pdbx_description
1 polymer ?
#
loop_
_entity_poly.entity_id
_entity_poly.type
_entity_poly.pdbx_seq_one_letter_code
_entity_poly.pdbx_strand_id
1 'polypeptide(L)'
;MWNRSSLANVLLLSCLSDRTEMAHSVEARTPFLDRHLTDAGSALRSMTEKWILREAVRPYITEKLYQRKKHTFLTPTKWPRDGALHNLFRTLLTRRAVEGPGFVDHGAVQDEVKRAFGDEADAKSSRVLCYVGSWVTLAQRFGVKKASVED
;
A
#
# COMPACT_ATOMS: atom_id res chain seq x y z
N MET A 1 -1.84 -13.68 -14.10
CA MET A 1 -2.40 -13.01 -12.91
C MET A 1 -1.82 -11.62 -12.68
N TRP A 2 -0.50 -11.40 -12.73
CA TRP A 2 0.12 -10.09 -12.42
C TRP A 2 -0.43 -8.88 -13.21
N ASN A 3 -0.43 -8.95 -14.55
CA ASN A 3 -0.81 -7.80 -15.39
C ASN A 3 -2.29 -7.43 -15.33
N ARG A 4 -3.20 -8.42 -15.25
CA ARG A 4 -4.66 -8.19 -15.19
C ARG A 4 -5.14 -7.93 -13.75
N SER A 5 -4.52 -8.64 -12.81
CA SER A 5 -4.76 -8.66 -11.37
C SER A 5 -4.19 -7.46 -10.60
N SER A 6 -2.92 -7.64 -10.27
CA SER A 6 -2.18 -6.86 -9.29
C SER A 6 -1.73 -5.51 -9.83
N LEU A 7 -1.35 -5.43 -11.11
CA LEU A 7 -0.93 -4.17 -11.71
C LEU A 7 -2.08 -3.16 -11.73
N ALA A 8 -3.22 -3.54 -12.30
CA ALA A 8 -4.38 -2.66 -12.41
C ALA A 8 -4.99 -2.33 -11.03
N ASN A 9 -5.38 -3.34 -10.26
CA ASN A 9 -6.20 -3.11 -9.07
C ASN A 9 -5.40 -2.69 -7.84
N VAL A 10 -4.19 -3.24 -7.67
CA VAL A 10 -3.38 -2.99 -6.46
C VAL A 10 -2.44 -1.82 -6.69
N LEU A 11 -1.57 -1.89 -7.70
CA LEU A 11 -0.55 -0.87 -7.91
C LEU A 11 -1.12 0.44 -8.46
N LEU A 12 -1.84 0.41 -9.59
CA LEU A 12 -2.29 1.62 -10.28
C LEU A 12 -3.49 2.26 -9.56
N LEU A 13 -4.55 1.49 -9.31
CA LEU A 13 -5.80 2.03 -8.78
C LEU A 13 -5.70 2.36 -7.28
N SER A 14 -5.09 1.48 -6.48
CA SER A 14 -5.14 1.59 -5.01
C SER A 14 -3.91 2.20 -4.37
N CYS A 15 -2.69 1.91 -4.86
CA CYS A 15 -1.46 2.27 -4.17
C CYS A 15 -0.75 3.52 -4.70
N LEU A 16 -0.89 3.87 -5.99
CA LEU A 16 0.02 4.84 -6.61
C LEU A 16 -0.64 6.02 -7.32
N SER A 17 -1.94 5.98 -7.62
CA SER A 17 -2.55 7.02 -8.47
C SER A 17 -4.03 7.23 -8.18
N ASP A 18 -4.90 6.56 -8.93
CA ASP A 18 -6.25 7.05 -9.22
C ASP A 18 -7.11 7.35 -7.97
N ARG A 19 -7.22 6.39 -7.03
CA ARG A 19 -8.04 6.60 -5.82
C ARG A 19 -7.50 7.70 -4.92
N THR A 20 -6.18 7.85 -4.83
CA THR A 20 -5.55 8.88 -3.99
C THR A 20 -5.62 10.25 -4.64
N GLU A 21 -5.52 10.33 -5.97
CA GLU A 21 -5.54 11.59 -6.72
C GLU A 21 -6.96 12.15 -6.84
N MET A 22 -7.93 11.29 -7.19
CA MET A 22 -9.35 11.68 -7.29
C MET A 22 -9.93 12.14 -5.95
N ALA A 23 -9.46 11.59 -4.83
CA ALA A 23 -9.85 12.06 -3.49
C ALA A 23 -9.51 13.54 -3.25
N HIS A 24 -8.56 14.08 -4.01
CA HIS A 24 -8.14 15.48 -3.96
C HIS A 24 -8.49 16.26 -5.24
N SER A 25 -9.40 15.75 -6.08
CA SER A 25 -9.78 16.36 -7.37
C SER A 25 -8.60 16.62 -8.32
N VAL A 26 -7.57 15.77 -8.25
CA VAL A 26 -6.41 15.81 -9.15
C VAL A 26 -6.50 14.66 -10.14
N GLU A 27 -6.22 14.92 -11.42
CA GLU A 27 -6.09 13.90 -12.46
C GLU A 27 -4.60 13.72 -12.78
N ALA A 28 -3.99 12.57 -12.41
CA ALA A 28 -2.68 12.22 -12.93
C ALA A 28 -2.79 11.24 -14.09
N ARG A 29 -1.91 11.43 -15.09
CA ARG A 29 -1.83 10.58 -16.26
C ARG A 29 -0.61 9.69 -16.19
N THR A 30 -0.74 8.47 -16.69
CA THR A 30 0.31 7.45 -16.70
C THR A 30 0.86 7.27 -18.13
N PRO A 31 1.74 8.16 -18.62
CA PRO A 31 2.18 8.16 -20.03
C PRO A 31 2.88 6.86 -20.46
N PHE A 32 3.46 6.12 -19.52
CA PHE A 32 4.10 4.83 -19.80
C PHE A 32 3.11 3.67 -20.02
N LEU A 33 1.82 3.86 -19.75
CA LEU A 33 0.76 2.88 -20.00
C LEU A 33 -0.02 3.16 -21.29
N ASP A 34 0.50 4.06 -22.14
CA ASP A 34 -0.10 4.34 -23.44
C ASP A 34 -0.13 3.09 -24.34
N ARG A 35 -1.18 2.97 -25.14
CA ARG A 35 -1.40 1.85 -26.07
C ARG A 35 -0.23 1.68 -27.05
N HIS A 36 0.27 2.78 -27.61
CA HIS A 36 1.34 2.76 -28.60
C HIS A 36 2.66 2.30 -28.00
N LEU A 37 2.94 2.71 -26.75
CA LEU A 37 4.16 2.32 -26.06
C LEU A 37 4.12 0.87 -25.58
N THR A 38 2.95 0.41 -25.12
CA THR A 38 2.76 -0.97 -24.66
C THR A 38 2.86 -1.98 -25.82
N ASP A 39 2.42 -1.61 -27.03
CA ASP A 39 2.63 -2.42 -28.24
C ASP A 39 4.10 -2.53 -28.65
N ALA A 40 4.84 -1.42 -28.62
CA ALA A 40 6.25 -1.39 -29.02
C ALA A 40 7.15 -2.16 -28.04
N GLY A 41 6.76 -2.25 -26.76
CA GLY A 41 7.57 -2.82 -25.68
C GLY A 41 7.69 -4.35 -25.67
N SER A 42 6.86 -5.09 -26.40
CA SER A 42 6.89 -6.57 -26.37
C SER A 42 8.09 -7.17 -27.11
N ALA A 43 8.81 -6.38 -27.92
CA ALA A 43 9.90 -6.84 -28.79
C ALA A 43 11.31 -6.68 -28.18
N LEU A 44 11.46 -6.04 -27.01
CA LEU A 44 12.78 -5.64 -26.50
C LEU A 44 13.24 -6.56 -25.35
N ARG A 45 14.02 -7.58 -25.69
CA ARG A 45 14.70 -8.50 -24.76
C ARG A 45 16.15 -8.04 -24.50
N SER A 46 16.34 -7.01 -23.68
CA SER A 46 17.68 -6.68 -23.15
C SER A 46 17.78 -7.06 -21.68
N MET A 47 18.96 -7.55 -21.25
CA MET A 47 19.24 -7.97 -19.87
C MET A 47 19.35 -6.80 -18.88
N THR A 48 19.39 -5.55 -19.37
CA THR A 48 19.50 -4.35 -18.53
C THR A 48 18.12 -3.70 -18.34
N GLU A 49 17.68 -3.57 -17.09
CA GLU A 49 16.39 -2.97 -16.74
C GLU A 49 16.24 -1.56 -17.34
N LYS A 50 15.18 -1.38 -18.14
CA LYS A 50 14.81 -0.08 -18.76
C LYS A 50 15.91 0.54 -19.63
N TRP A 51 16.83 -0.26 -20.18
CA TRP A 51 17.96 0.25 -20.96
C TRP A 51 17.54 1.20 -22.10
N ILE A 52 16.53 0.81 -22.89
CA ILE A 52 16.04 1.64 -23.99
C ILE A 52 15.49 2.99 -23.50
N LEU A 53 14.80 3.02 -22.35
CA LEU A 53 14.35 4.28 -21.75
C LEU A 53 15.54 5.12 -21.31
N ARG A 54 16.59 4.51 -20.75
CA ARG A 54 17.79 5.21 -20.29
C ARG A 54 18.56 5.84 -21.45
N GLU A 55 18.73 5.13 -22.56
CA GLU A 55 19.36 5.70 -23.77
C GLU A 55 18.51 6.82 -24.36
N ALA A 56 17.18 6.64 -24.45
CA ALA A 56 16.29 7.65 -25.01
C ALA A 56 16.30 8.97 -24.22
N VAL A 57 16.44 8.91 -22.89
CA VAL A 57 16.47 10.11 -22.04
C VAL A 57 17.87 10.63 -21.74
N ARG A 58 18.93 9.93 -22.16
CA ARG A 58 20.33 10.28 -21.90
C ARG A 58 20.68 11.76 -22.18
N PRO A 59 20.23 12.42 -23.26
CA PRO A 59 20.55 13.83 -23.48
C PRO A 59 19.84 14.79 -22.50
N TYR A 60 18.82 14.34 -21.77
CA TYR A 60 18.01 15.18 -20.88
C TYR A 60 18.31 14.98 -19.38
N ILE A 61 19.12 13.98 -19.02
CA ILE A 61 19.41 13.64 -17.62
C ILE A 61 20.91 13.67 -17.32
N THR A 62 21.26 13.84 -16.05
CA THR A 62 22.67 13.77 -15.60
C THR A 62 23.17 12.33 -15.54
N GLU A 63 24.48 12.15 -15.70
CA GLU A 63 25.13 10.82 -15.63
C GLU A 63 24.85 10.11 -14.30
N LYS A 64 24.77 10.86 -13.19
CA LYS A 64 24.40 10.34 -11.87
C LYS A 64 23.01 9.70 -11.86
N LEU A 65 22.03 10.30 -12.55
CA LEU A 65 20.67 9.74 -12.64
C LEU A 65 20.63 8.57 -13.62
N TYR A 66 21.40 8.64 -14.71
CA TYR A 66 21.53 7.57 -15.70
C TYR A 66 22.09 6.28 -15.08
N GLN A 67 23.09 6.38 -14.19
CA GLN A 67 23.69 5.22 -13.52
C GLN A 67 22.90 4.74 -12.29
N ARG A 68 21.89 5.50 -11.83
CA ARG A 68 21.13 5.17 -10.63
C ARG A 68 20.35 3.86 -10.82
N LYS A 69 20.53 2.93 -9.88
CA LYS A 69 19.71 1.71 -9.79
C LYS A 69 18.25 2.06 -9.56
N LYS A 70 17.33 1.36 -10.25
CA LYS A 70 15.88 1.51 -10.05
C LYS A 70 15.56 1.30 -8.58
N HIS A 71 14.96 2.30 -7.96
CA HIS A 71 14.43 2.21 -6.61
C HIS A 71 12.90 2.21 -6.71
N THR A 72 12.27 1.18 -6.16
CA THR A 72 10.81 1.11 -6.08
C THR A 72 10.30 2.14 -5.10
N PHE A 73 9.25 2.87 -5.48
CA PHE A 73 8.52 3.71 -4.56
C PHE A 73 7.78 2.80 -3.56
N LEU A 74 8.31 2.70 -2.34
CA LEU A 74 7.75 1.91 -1.26
C LEU A 74 7.58 2.82 -0.04
N THR A 75 6.43 2.72 0.60
CA THR A 75 6.21 3.36 1.88
C THR A 75 7.10 2.73 2.96
N PRO A 76 7.59 3.50 3.94
CA PRO A 76 8.34 2.95 5.07
C PRO A 76 7.58 1.81 5.74
N THR A 77 8.24 0.67 5.93
CA THR A 77 7.64 -0.50 6.57
C THR A 77 7.85 -0.52 8.08
N LYS A 78 8.77 0.30 8.59
CA LYS A 78 9.07 0.41 10.02
C LYS A 78 8.62 1.77 10.53
N TRP A 79 7.92 1.74 11.65
CA TRP A 79 7.42 2.93 12.32
C TRP A 79 7.87 2.91 13.78
N PRO A 80 8.28 4.07 14.33
CA PRO A 80 8.78 4.14 15.70
C PRO A 80 7.65 3.85 16.71
N ARG A 81 8.03 3.33 17.88
CA ARG A 81 7.13 3.28 19.04
C ARG A 81 6.78 4.70 19.46
N ASP A 82 5.54 4.86 19.89
CA ASP A 82 4.96 6.13 20.35
C ASP A 82 4.92 7.25 19.29
N GLY A 83 5.15 6.89 18.02
CA GLY A 83 4.89 7.79 16.89
C GLY A 83 3.39 8.03 16.66
N ALA A 84 3.08 8.98 15.76
CA ALA A 84 1.70 9.33 15.42
C ALA A 84 0.87 8.11 14.98
N LEU A 85 1.45 7.20 14.20
CA LEU A 85 0.77 5.99 13.74
C LEU A 85 0.50 5.00 14.88
N HIS A 86 1.45 4.80 15.80
CA HIS A 86 1.26 3.95 16.98
C HIS A 86 0.11 4.49 17.85
N ASN A 87 0.11 5.80 18.09
CA ASN A 87 -0.94 6.46 18.87
C ASN A 87 -2.32 6.36 18.19
N LEU A 88 -2.38 6.49 16.87
CA LEU A 88 -3.61 6.30 16.11
C LEU A 88 -4.18 4.88 16.28
N PHE A 89 -3.34 3.85 16.18
CA PHE A 89 -3.81 2.47 16.40
C PHE A 89 -4.22 2.23 17.86
N ARG A 90 -3.53 2.84 18.83
CA ARG A 90 -3.87 2.74 20.25
C ARG A 90 -5.24 3.36 20.57
N THR A 91 -5.61 4.45 19.90
CA THR A 91 -6.93 5.09 20.08
C THR A 91 -8.03 4.40 19.28
N LEU A 92 -7.71 3.86 18.10
CA LEU A 92 -8.67 3.19 17.24
C LEU A 92 -9.02 1.77 17.73
N LEU A 93 -8.01 0.99 18.11
CA LEU A 93 -8.14 -0.44 18.45
C LEU A 93 -8.40 -0.65 19.96
N THR A 94 -9.42 0.03 20.48
CA THR A 94 -9.89 -0.23 21.85
C THR A 94 -10.65 -1.54 21.93
N ARG A 95 -10.69 -2.17 23.12
CA ARG A 95 -11.41 -3.42 23.36
C ARG A 95 -12.85 -3.39 22.82
N ARG A 96 -13.61 -2.35 23.16
CA ARG A 96 -14.98 -2.16 22.68
C ARG A 96 -15.07 -2.07 21.15
N ALA A 97 -14.10 -1.41 20.52
CA ALA A 97 -14.08 -1.20 19.08
C ALA A 97 -13.76 -2.50 18.32
N VAL A 98 -12.83 -3.31 18.85
CA VAL A 98 -12.41 -4.58 18.25
C VAL A 98 -13.45 -5.69 18.48
N GLU A 99 -14.13 -5.71 19.62
CA GLU A 99 -15.19 -6.68 19.90
C GLU A 99 -16.51 -6.36 19.17
N GLY A 100 -16.66 -5.14 18.65
CA GLY A 100 -17.85 -4.68 17.93
C GLY A 100 -18.19 -5.52 16.68
N PRO A 101 -17.24 -5.76 15.76
CA PRO A 101 -17.43 -6.65 14.61
C PRO A 101 -17.79 -8.10 14.98
N GLY A 102 -17.37 -8.60 16.14
CA GLY A 102 -17.72 -9.93 16.65
C GLY A 102 -16.84 -11.10 16.18
N PHE A 103 -15.96 -10.89 15.20
CA PHE A 103 -15.08 -11.93 14.65
C PHE A 103 -13.57 -11.70 14.88
N VAL A 104 -13.20 -10.64 15.61
CA VAL A 104 -11.79 -10.30 15.88
C VAL A 104 -11.49 -10.46 17.37
N ASP A 105 -10.45 -11.23 17.69
CA ASP A 105 -9.94 -11.35 19.06
C ASP A 105 -9.07 -10.15 19.42
N HIS A 106 -9.44 -9.46 20.50
CA HIS A 106 -8.69 -8.33 21.02
C HIS A 106 -7.33 -8.74 21.60
N GLY A 107 -7.19 -9.96 22.17
CA GLY A 107 -5.91 -10.45 22.70
C GLY A 107 -4.85 -10.52 21.60
N ALA A 108 -5.18 -11.22 20.51
CA ALA A 108 -4.33 -11.29 19.32
C ALA A 108 -3.98 -9.91 18.75
N VAL A 109 -4.94 -8.98 18.67
CA VAL A 109 -4.69 -7.62 18.16
C VAL A 109 -3.70 -6.86 19.03
N GLN A 110 -3.78 -6.96 20.37
CA GLN A 110 -2.81 -6.28 21.24
C GLN A 110 -1.38 -6.79 21.06
N ASP A 111 -1.21 -8.09 20.83
CA ASP A 111 0.11 -8.66 20.59
C ASP A 111 0.67 -8.23 19.23
N GLU A 112 -0.18 -8.11 18.21
CA GLU A 112 0.21 -7.55 16.92
C GLU A 112 0.58 -6.06 17.02
N VAL A 113 -0.11 -5.26 17.84
CA VAL A 113 0.26 -3.86 18.12
C VAL A 113 1.67 -3.78 18.72
N LYS A 114 2.02 -4.65 19.67
CA LYS A 114 3.37 -4.67 20.26
C LYS A 114 4.46 -5.06 19.26
N ARG A 115 4.14 -5.88 18.26
CA ARG A 115 5.10 -6.38 17.25
C ARG A 115 5.23 -5.46 16.04
N ALA A 116 4.22 -4.65 15.74
CA ALA A 116 4.21 -3.79 14.55
C ALA A 116 5.07 -2.52 14.69
N PHE A 117 5.42 -2.09 15.89
CA PHE A 117 6.14 -0.82 16.14
C PHE A 117 7.49 -1.03 16.86
N GLY A 118 8.49 -0.24 16.47
CA GLY A 118 9.84 -0.24 17.03
C GLY A 118 10.93 -0.71 16.07
N ASP A 119 12.14 -0.92 16.58
CA ASP A 119 13.32 -1.24 15.77
C ASP A 119 13.22 -2.64 15.13
N GLU A 120 12.61 -3.57 15.84
CA GLU A 120 12.27 -4.93 15.39
C GLU A 120 10.83 -5.05 14.87
N ALA A 121 10.28 -3.96 14.31
CA ALA A 121 8.92 -3.97 13.75
C ALA A 121 8.76 -5.00 12.63
N ASP A 122 7.73 -5.83 12.72
CA ASP A 122 7.30 -6.74 11.66
C ASP A 122 6.34 -6.03 10.68
N ALA A 123 6.69 -6.07 9.40
CA ALA A 123 5.86 -5.54 8.32
C ALA A 123 4.56 -6.34 8.16
N LYS A 124 4.52 -7.62 8.53
CA LYS A 124 3.28 -8.42 8.48
C LYS A 124 2.31 -7.97 9.57
N SER A 125 2.77 -7.84 10.82
CA SER A 125 1.97 -7.30 11.92
C SER A 125 1.38 -5.94 11.58
N SER A 126 2.18 -5.04 11.00
CA SER A 126 1.71 -3.72 10.54
C SER A 126 0.56 -3.81 9.54
N ARG A 127 0.60 -4.77 8.60
CA ARG A 127 -0.49 -4.99 7.63
C ARG A 127 -1.75 -5.53 8.29
N VAL A 128 -1.61 -6.47 9.23
CA VAL A 128 -2.74 -7.01 10.00
C VAL A 128 -3.47 -5.88 10.73
N LEU A 129 -2.72 -5.00 11.39
CA LEU A 129 -3.31 -3.83 12.06
C LEU A 129 -4.04 -2.89 11.11
N CYS A 130 -3.50 -2.64 9.91
CA CYS A 130 -4.21 -1.86 8.89
C CYS A 130 -5.55 -2.51 8.49
N TYR A 131 -5.60 -3.84 8.32
CA TYR A 131 -6.85 -4.54 8.00
C TYR A 131 -7.85 -4.46 9.15
N VAL A 132 -7.42 -4.77 10.38
CA VAL A 132 -8.30 -4.71 11.55
C VAL A 132 -8.79 -3.28 11.79
N GLY A 133 -7.90 -2.28 11.68
CA GLY A 133 -8.27 -0.87 11.77
C GLY A 133 -9.29 -0.46 10.71
N SER A 134 -9.16 -0.99 9.49
CA SER A 134 -10.16 -0.75 8.43
C SER A 134 -11.52 -1.36 8.78
N TRP A 135 -11.57 -2.59 9.28
CA TRP A 135 -12.82 -3.25 9.69
C TRP A 135 -13.50 -2.52 10.85
N VAL A 136 -12.73 -2.12 11.87
CA VAL A 136 -13.23 -1.36 13.01
C VAL A 136 -13.78 -0.01 12.55
N THR A 137 -13.06 0.71 11.69
CA THR A 137 -13.50 2.01 11.17
C THR A 137 -14.78 1.88 10.36
N LEU A 138 -14.87 0.86 9.49
CA LEU A 138 -16.08 0.59 8.71
C LEU A 138 -17.25 0.21 9.60
N ALA A 139 -17.04 -0.66 10.59
CA ALA A 139 -18.08 -1.09 11.52
C ALA A 139 -18.65 0.10 12.31
N GLN A 140 -17.78 0.99 12.81
CA GLN A 140 -18.19 2.19 13.53
C GLN A 140 -18.93 3.19 12.63
N ARG A 141 -18.41 3.45 11.42
CA ARG A 141 -18.95 4.48 10.53
C ARG A 141 -20.29 4.08 9.90
N PHE A 142 -20.46 2.79 9.62
CA PHE A 142 -21.68 2.25 9.00
C PHE A 142 -22.64 1.59 10.00
N GLY A 143 -22.32 1.58 11.30
CA GLY A 143 -23.18 0.99 12.33
C GLY A 143 -23.41 -0.51 12.13
N VAL A 144 -22.37 -1.24 11.70
CA VAL A 144 -22.48 -2.67 11.38
C VAL A 144 -22.80 -3.45 12.66
N LYS A 145 -23.85 -4.27 12.60
CA LYS A 145 -24.25 -5.13 13.72
C LYS A 145 -23.14 -6.16 13.99
N LYS A 146 -22.99 -6.50 15.27
CA LYS A 146 -22.05 -7.54 15.71
C LYS A 146 -22.43 -8.86 15.06
N ALA A 147 -21.45 -9.54 14.44
CA ALA A 147 -21.67 -10.86 13.90
C ALA A 147 -21.94 -11.86 15.03
N SER A 148 -23.03 -12.61 14.93
CA SER A 148 -23.35 -13.80 15.72
C SER A 148 -23.11 -15.04 14.86
N VAL A 149 -22.82 -16.17 15.50
CA VAL A 149 -22.62 -17.47 14.82
C VAL A 149 -23.98 -18.10 14.43
N GLU A 150 -25.09 -17.48 14.82
CA GLU A 150 -26.44 -18.05 14.75
C GLU A 150 -27.29 -17.61 13.55
N ASP A 151 -26.73 -16.89 12.56
CA ASP A 151 -27.43 -16.51 11.31
C ASP A 151 -26.64 -16.89 10.04
#